data_AF-X0LWL9-F1
#
_entry.id   AF-X0LWL9-F1
#
_cell.length_a   1.000
_cell.length_b   1.000
_cell.length_c   1.000
_cell.angle_alpha   90.00
_cell.angle_beta   90.00
_cell.angle_gamma   90.00
#
_symmetry.space_group_name_H-M   'P 1'
#
loop_
_entity.id
_entity.type
_entity.pdbx_description
1 polymer ?
#
loop_
_entity_poly.entity_id
_entity_poly.type
_entity_poly.pdbx_seq_one_letter_code
_entity_poly.pdbx_strand_id
1 'polypeptide(L)'
;MPSFTLKSLLAAVAGAMGVAAYGHVSQINIASTIYEGYNAPTAPYYITPKTLIAWSTTATDNGYVAPDAFSSADIICHRSAKNAKGHAKVKAGDQIYIK
;
A
#
# COMPACT_ATOMS: atom_id res chain seq x y z
N MET A 1 32.64 -17.65 -32.92
CA MET A 1 32.12 -18.08 -31.61
C MET A 1 31.11 -17.04 -31.16
N PRO A 2 29.79 -17.31 -31.15
CA PRO A 2 28.82 -16.30 -30.75
C PRO A 2 29.02 -16.00 -29.27
N SER A 3 29.12 -14.71 -28.96
CA SER A 3 29.37 -14.16 -27.63
C SER A 3 28.34 -14.66 -26.61
N PHE A 4 28.74 -15.66 -25.82
CA PHE A 4 27.97 -16.13 -24.66
C PHE A 4 27.88 -15.06 -23.56
N THR A 5 28.81 -14.09 -23.56
CA THR A 5 28.91 -13.01 -22.58
C THR A 5 27.83 -11.93 -22.73
N LEU A 6 27.34 -11.69 -23.95
CA LEU A 6 26.29 -10.69 -24.19
C LEU A 6 24.90 -11.19 -23.73
N LYS A 7 24.64 -12.50 -23.88
CA LYS A 7 23.36 -13.11 -23.52
C LYS A 7 23.14 -13.18 -22.01
N SER A 8 24.20 -13.40 -21.22
CA SER A 8 24.14 -13.43 -19.76
C SER A 8 23.97 -12.02 -19.16
N LEU A 9 24.56 -10.99 -19.75
CA LEU A 9 24.39 -9.61 -19.30
C LEU A 9 22.95 -9.10 -19.51
N LEU A 10 22.32 -9.44 -20.64
CA LEU A 10 20.91 -9.10 -20.89
C LEU A 10 19.96 -9.79 -19.90
N ALA A 11 20.24 -11.04 -19.50
CA ALA A 11 19.43 -11.77 -18.52
C ALA A 11 19.50 -11.18 -17.11
N ALA A 12 20.68 -10.71 -16.68
CA ALA A 12 20.86 -10.05 -15.38
C ALA A 12 20.17 -8.68 -15.30
N VAL A 13 20.16 -7.90 -16.38
CA VAL A 13 19.45 -6.61 -16.45
C VAL A 13 17.94 -6.82 -16.54
N ALA A 14 17.46 -7.86 -17.24
CA ALA A 14 16.04 -8.19 -17.32
C ALA A 14 15.47 -8.74 -15.99
N GLY A 15 16.30 -9.42 -15.18
CA GLY A 15 15.90 -9.94 -13.87
C GLY A 15 15.70 -8.88 -12.77
N ALA A 16 16.17 -7.65 -13.01
CA ALA A 16 16.03 -6.53 -12.07
C ALA A 16 14.76 -5.69 -12.29
N MET A 17 13.78 -6.19 -13.07
CA MET A 17 12.43 -5.62 -13.08
C MET A 17 11.86 -5.74 -11.65
N GLY A 18 11.99 -4.65 -10.91
CA GLY A 18 11.76 -4.60 -9.48
C GLY A 18 10.40 -5.15 -9.09
N VAL A 19 10.40 -6.19 -8.27
CA VAL A 19 9.28 -6.44 -7.38
C VAL A 19 9.07 -5.16 -6.60
N ALA A 20 7.97 -4.47 -6.85
CA ALA A 20 7.48 -3.41 -5.98
C ALA A 20 7.09 -4.05 -4.65
N ALA A 21 8.08 -4.36 -3.81
CA ALA A 21 7.87 -4.94 -2.49
C ALA A 21 7.22 -3.93 -1.51
N TYR A 22 7.18 -2.66 -1.90
CA TYR A 22 6.69 -1.54 -1.12
C TYR A 22 5.45 -0.98 -1.81
N GLY A 23 4.34 -0.91 -1.08
CA GLY A 23 3.07 -0.45 -1.62
C GLY A 23 2.06 -0.11 -0.53
N HIS A 24 0.97 0.50 -0.94
CA HIS A 24 -0.17 0.80 -0.07
C HIS A 24 -1.46 0.63 -0.86
N VAL A 25 -2.58 0.46 -0.15
CA VAL A 25 -3.91 0.48 -0.76
C VAL A 25 -4.23 1.91 -1.20
N SER A 26 -4.28 2.11 -2.51
CA SER A 26 -4.60 3.38 -3.15
C SER A 26 -6.10 3.59 -3.31
N GLN A 27 -6.86 2.51 -3.52
CA GLN A 27 -8.31 2.57 -3.76
C GLN A 27 -9.02 1.34 -3.19
N ILE A 28 -10.24 1.56 -2.70
CA ILE A 28 -11.16 0.51 -2.24
C ILE A 28 -12.45 0.64 -3.06
N ASN A 29 -12.81 -0.37 -3.85
CA ASN A 29 -14.04 -0.39 -4.63
C ASN A 29 -15.05 -1.33 -3.99
N ILE A 30 -16.21 -0.79 -3.63
CA ILE A 30 -17.32 -1.50 -2.99
C ILE A 30 -18.57 -1.27 -3.81
N ALA A 31 -19.11 -2.33 -4.41
CA ALA A 31 -20.33 -2.26 -5.23
C ALA A 31 -20.30 -1.10 -6.26
N SER A 32 -19.18 -0.94 -6.97
CA SER A 32 -18.90 0.13 -7.95
C SER A 32 -18.71 1.55 -7.37
N THR A 33 -18.70 1.71 -6.05
CA THR A 33 -18.32 2.97 -5.39
C THR A 33 -16.84 2.93 -5.04
N ILE A 34 -16.07 3.89 -5.55
CA ILE A 34 -14.63 4.01 -5.31
C ILE A 34 -14.38 4.93 -4.13
N TYR A 35 -13.69 4.41 -3.12
CA TYR A 35 -13.16 5.14 -1.99
C TYR A 35 -11.66 5.29 -2.14
N GLU A 36 -11.14 6.48 -1.82
CA GLU A 36 -9.71 6.74 -1.79
C GLU A 36 -9.09 6.04 -0.56
N GLY A 37 -7.95 5.38 -0.77
CA GLY A 37 -7.10 4.85 0.29
C GLY A 37 -6.31 5.95 0.99
N TYR A 38 -5.52 5.59 2.00
CA TYR A 38 -4.63 6.54 2.67
C TYR A 38 -3.22 6.48 2.06
N ASN A 39 -2.82 7.57 1.41
CA ASN A 39 -1.47 7.73 0.87
C ASN A 39 -0.58 8.44 1.89
N ALA A 40 0.12 7.67 2.73
CA ALA A 40 1.05 8.19 3.73
C ALA A 40 2.18 9.05 3.12
N PRO A 41 2.84 8.64 2.01
CA PRO A 41 3.85 9.48 1.36
C PRO A 41 3.37 10.90 1.03
N THR A 42 2.11 11.07 0.60
CA THR A 42 1.59 12.39 0.21
C THR A 42 0.81 13.11 1.32
N ALA A 43 0.45 12.41 2.39
CA ALA A 43 -0.37 12.95 3.48
C ALA A 43 0.17 14.25 4.12
N PRO A 44 1.48 14.42 4.35
CA PRO A 44 2.03 15.65 4.90
C PRO A 44 1.78 16.91 4.05
N TYR A 45 1.47 16.75 2.76
CA TYR A 45 1.26 17.86 1.82
C TYR A 45 -0.22 18.26 1.67
N TYR A 46 -1.15 17.60 2.36
CA TYR A 46 -2.55 18.00 2.32
C TYR A 46 -2.79 19.24 3.20
N ILE A 47 -3.28 20.31 2.58
CA ILE A 47 -3.68 21.55 3.27
C ILE A 47 -4.86 21.29 4.22
N THR A 48 -5.77 20.39 3.83
CA THR A 48 -6.95 20.02 4.60
C THR A 48 -6.99 18.51 4.80
N PRO A 49 -7.15 18.01 6.05
CA PRO A 49 -7.25 16.57 6.29
C PRO A 49 -8.46 15.97 5.57
N LYS A 50 -8.25 14.94 4.74
CA LYS A 50 -9.34 14.23 4.07
C LYS A 50 -10.10 13.35 5.06
N THR A 51 -11.42 13.27 4.91
CA THR A 51 -12.26 12.27 5.58
C THR A 51 -12.27 11.00 4.72
N LEU A 52 -11.50 10.00 5.14
CA LEU A 52 -11.35 8.73 4.42
C LEU A 52 -11.91 7.57 5.24
N ILE A 53 -12.20 6.46 4.56
CA ILE A 53 -12.54 5.17 5.20
C ILE A 53 -11.28 4.39 5.59
N ALA A 54 -10.13 4.75 5.01
CA ALA A 54 -8.83 4.18 5.34
C ALA A 54 -8.26 4.81 6.62
N TRP A 55 -7.59 3.99 7.42
CA TRP A 55 -6.83 4.45 8.59
C TRP A 55 -5.60 5.23 8.13
N SER A 56 -5.20 6.24 8.90
CA SER A 56 -3.92 6.94 8.65
C SER A 56 -2.76 6.12 9.20
N THR A 57 -1.56 6.30 8.66
CA THR A 57 -0.31 5.68 9.15
C THR A 57 0.89 6.60 8.88
N THR A 58 2.02 6.36 9.54
CA THR A 58 3.29 7.06 9.30
C THR A 58 4.24 6.31 8.35
N ALA A 59 3.76 5.28 7.65
CA ALA A 59 4.52 4.47 6.69
C ALA A 59 4.79 5.20 5.35
N THR A 60 5.51 6.33 5.38
CA THR A 60 5.80 7.17 4.20
C THR A 60 6.77 6.55 3.19
N ASP A 61 7.49 5.51 3.60
CA ASP A 61 8.41 4.68 2.81
C ASP A 61 7.67 3.55 2.05
N ASN A 62 6.34 3.45 2.16
CA ASN A 62 5.54 2.31 1.67
C ASN A 62 5.99 0.95 2.24
N GLY A 63 6.67 0.95 3.40
CA GLY A 63 7.26 -0.22 4.02
C GLY A 63 6.29 -1.08 4.84
N TYR A 64 6.84 -2.08 5.52
CA TYR A 64 6.10 -3.07 6.30
C TYR A 64 6.36 -2.92 7.82
N VAL A 65 5.63 -3.68 8.63
CA VAL A 65 5.91 -3.85 10.07
C VAL A 65 6.75 -5.10 10.23
N ALA A 66 7.94 -4.97 10.83
CA ALA A 66 8.88 -6.08 10.97
C ALA A 66 8.50 -7.02 12.16
N PRO A 67 9.01 -8.27 12.18
CA PRO A 67 8.65 -9.27 13.18
C PRO A 67 8.93 -8.88 14.63
N ASP A 68 9.94 -8.05 14.87
CA ASP A 68 10.29 -7.51 16.18
C ASP A 68 9.21 -6.58 16.76
N ALA A 69 8.35 -6.02 15.90
CA ALA A 69 7.22 -5.17 16.27
C ALA A 69 5.87 -5.92 16.32
N PHE A 70 5.84 -7.25 16.19
CA PHE A 70 4.59 -8.02 16.21
C PHE A 70 3.85 -7.99 17.55
N SER A 71 4.53 -7.66 18.65
CA SER A 71 3.90 -7.43 19.95
C SER A 71 3.52 -5.96 20.19
N SER A 72 3.74 -5.07 19.21
CA SER A 72 3.44 -3.64 19.33
C SER A 72 2.07 -3.31 18.72
N ALA A 73 1.55 -2.10 19.00
CA ALA A 73 0.31 -1.63 18.38
C ALA A 73 0.44 -1.40 16.86
N ASP A 74 1.66 -1.29 16.33
CA ASP A 74 1.89 -1.02 14.90
C ASP A 74 1.42 -2.17 14.01
N ILE A 75 1.41 -3.42 14.50
CA ILE A 75 0.96 -4.57 13.69
C ILE A 75 -0.57 -4.58 13.48
N ILE A 76 -1.34 -3.79 14.24
CA ILE A 76 -2.80 -3.80 14.21
C ILE A 76 -3.34 -3.21 12.89
N CYS A 77 -2.89 -2.00 12.55
CA CYS A 77 -3.35 -1.24 11.37
C CYS A 77 -2.20 -0.48 10.68
N HIS A 78 -0.96 -0.95 10.84
CA HIS A 78 0.31 -0.31 10.44
C HIS A 78 0.82 0.75 11.44
N ARG A 79 2.03 1.23 11.18
CA ARG A 79 2.82 2.12 12.02
C ARG A 79 2.04 3.36 12.42
N SER A 80 1.94 3.58 13.74
CA SER A 80 1.28 4.74 14.35
C SER A 80 -0.13 5.02 13.82
N ALA A 81 -0.88 3.96 13.50
CA ALA A 81 -2.18 4.12 12.86
C ALA A 81 -3.19 4.85 13.73
N LYS A 82 -4.07 5.64 13.09
CA LYS A 82 -5.21 6.31 13.74
C LYS A 82 -6.49 5.98 13.00
N ASN A 83 -7.59 5.93 13.74
CA ASN A 83 -8.90 5.59 13.22
C ASN A 83 -9.24 6.45 11.99
N ALA A 84 -9.83 5.79 10.99
CA ALA A 84 -10.47 6.46 9.88
C ALA A 84 -11.55 7.43 10.39
N LYS A 85 -11.67 8.59 9.72
CA LYS A 85 -12.71 9.60 10.05
C LYS A 85 -14.05 9.30 9.38
N GLY A 86 -14.06 8.45 8.36
CA GLY A 86 -15.25 8.00 7.65
C GLY A 86 -15.44 6.49 7.77
N HIS A 87 -16.55 6.02 7.20
CA HIS A 87 -16.87 4.60 7.05
C HIS A 87 -17.60 4.38 5.73
N ALA A 88 -17.56 3.15 5.22
CA ALA A 88 -18.36 2.74 4.06
C ALA A 88 -19.52 1.86 4.52
N LYS A 89 -20.71 2.11 3.98
CA LYS A 89 -21.86 1.23 4.17
C LYS A 89 -21.80 0.14 3.11
N VAL A 90 -21.85 -1.12 3.55
CA VAL A 90 -21.81 -2.30 2.67
C VAL A 90 -23.03 -3.17 2.93
N LYS A 91 -23.47 -3.91 1.92
CA LYS A 91 -24.45 -4.98 2.10
C LYS A 91 -23.72 -6.31 2.33
N ALA A 92 -24.34 -7.20 3.09
CA ALA A 92 -23.83 -8.56 3.23
C ALA A 92 -23.82 -9.23 1.84
N GLY A 93 -22.67 -9.81 1.47
CA GLY A 93 -22.44 -10.40 0.15
C GLY A 93 -21.84 -9.45 -0.90
N ASP A 94 -21.67 -8.16 -0.60
CA ASP A 94 -20.94 -7.25 -1.49
C ASP A 94 -19.47 -7.69 -1.60
N GLN A 95 -18.90 -7.55 -2.81
CA GLN A 95 -17.48 -7.76 -3.05
C GLN A 95 -16.73 -6.44 -2.83
N ILE A 96 -15.58 -6.53 -2.16
CA ILE A 96 -14.66 -5.42 -1.91
C ILE A 96 -13.36 -5.68 -2.69
N TYR A 97 -13.03 -4.79 -3.62
CA TYR A 97 -11.77 -4.85 -4.36
C TYR A 97 -10.81 -3.81 -3.82
N ILE A 98 -9.56 -4.23 -3.61
CA ILE A 98 -8.48 -3.43 -3.06
C ILE A 98 -7.42 -3.27 -4.14
N LYS A 99 -6.99 -2.04 -4.40
CA LYS A 99 -5.96 -1.71 -5.38
C LYS A 99 -4.81 -0.96 -4.74
#